data_AF-A0ABC9QII6-F1
#
_entry.id   AF-A0ABC9QII6-F1
#
_cell.length_a   1.000
_cell.length_b   1.000
_cell.length_c   1.000
_cell.angle_alpha   90.00
_cell.angle_beta   90.00
_cell.angle_gamma   90.00
#
_symmetry.space_group_name_H-M   'P 1'
#
loop_
_entity.id
_entity.type
_entity.pdbx_description
1 polymer ?
#
loop_
_entity_poly.entity_id
_entity_poly.type
_entity_poly.pdbx_seq_one_letter_code
_entity_poly.pdbx_strand_id
1 'polypeptide(L)'
;TISFLASCANAKLNSEIKTYDEVNKNVKTRSASVYSPQAKINTTINSLHNQQVTITGNGTSNSLTIGSSGTLGSIGNTGKIIYAHANGSNTLTLANLTNNRTINGKIGIENNGNFTGTIAVNTFENTGQINGQIYMGIWGNNSGTLNIDKFDNSGTIIDNNKGVFLKERIPTYKPLITVVLLVQIRV
;
A
#
# COMPACT_ATOMS: atom_id res chain seq x y z
N THR A 1 -12.69 -23.76 50.48
CA THR A 1 -13.45 -22.51 50.73
C THR A 1 -12.50 -21.34 50.65
N ILE A 2 -12.78 -20.38 49.77
CA ILE A 2 -12.81 -18.94 50.06
C ILE A 2 -13.76 -18.37 49.02
N SER A 3 -14.81 -17.75 49.55
CA SER A 3 -15.94 -17.18 48.86
C SER A 3 -15.60 -15.79 48.34
N PHE A 4 -16.21 -15.39 47.22
CA PHE A 4 -16.17 -14.02 46.70
C PHE A 4 -17.37 -13.27 47.28
N LEU A 5 -17.13 -12.28 48.14
CA LEU A 5 -18.17 -11.33 48.54
C LEU A 5 -17.63 -9.90 48.61
N ALA A 6 -18.32 -9.05 47.82
CA ALA A 6 -18.52 -7.60 47.90
C ALA A 6 -17.27 -6.71 47.72
N SER A 7 -17.34 -5.50 47.16
CA SER A 7 -18.45 -4.54 47.13
C SER A 7 -18.18 -3.50 46.02
N CYS A 8 -19.23 -2.99 45.37
CA CYS A 8 -19.16 -1.87 44.44
C CYS A 8 -18.87 -0.57 45.21
N ALA A 9 -17.68 0.01 44.98
CA ALA A 9 -17.39 1.37 45.41
C ALA A 9 -17.79 2.36 44.30
N ASN A 10 -18.83 3.13 44.59
CA ASN A 10 -19.37 4.19 43.74
C ASN A 10 -18.40 5.39 43.72
N ALA A 11 -17.62 5.56 42.65
CA ALA A 11 -16.71 6.71 42.53
C ALA A 11 -17.51 7.98 42.22
N LYS A 12 -17.68 8.81 43.27
CA LYS A 12 -18.22 10.17 43.18
C LYS A 12 -17.23 11.05 42.41
N LEU A 13 -17.64 11.57 41.27
CA LEU A 13 -16.84 12.50 40.46
C LEU A 13 -16.88 13.88 41.14
N ASN A 14 -15.77 14.34 41.72
CA ASN A 14 -15.60 15.72 42.15
C ASN A 14 -14.78 16.47 41.08
N SER A 15 -15.45 17.37 40.39
CA SER A 15 -14.81 18.33 39.51
C SER A 15 -13.95 19.28 40.31
N GLU A 16 -12.65 19.36 40.02
CA GLU A 16 -11.89 20.62 40.06
C GLU A 16 -10.55 20.43 39.32
N ILE A 17 -10.49 20.98 38.10
CA ILE A 17 -9.24 21.19 37.38
C ILE A 17 -8.57 22.42 38.02
N LYS A 18 -7.36 22.26 38.56
CA LYS A 18 -6.44 23.37 38.81
C LYS A 18 -5.09 23.07 38.17
N THR A 19 -4.73 23.93 37.23
CA THR A 19 -3.48 24.02 36.49
C THR A 19 -2.27 24.05 37.42
N TYR A 20 -1.23 23.26 37.12
CA TYR A 20 0.12 23.45 37.63
C TYR A 20 1.12 23.39 36.47
N ASP A 21 1.81 24.51 36.24
CA ASP A 21 3.07 24.59 35.53
C ASP A 21 4.16 23.89 36.36
N GLU A 22 4.89 22.93 35.77
CA GLU A 22 6.23 22.61 36.25
C GLU A 22 7.24 22.64 35.09
N VAL A 23 8.02 23.70 35.14
CA VAL A 23 9.27 23.97 34.45
C VAL A 23 10.35 22.96 34.89
N ASN A 24 11.06 22.41 33.90
CA ASN A 24 12.40 21.80 33.97
C ASN A 24 12.61 20.56 34.86
N LYS A 25 12.36 19.38 34.27
CA LYS A 25 13.14 18.18 34.57
C LYS A 25 13.97 17.80 33.35
N ASN A 26 15.22 18.24 33.36
CA ASN A 26 16.24 17.90 32.36
C ASN A 26 16.56 16.39 32.45
N VAL A 27 15.70 15.56 31.87
CA VAL A 27 15.98 14.14 31.65
C VAL A 27 16.74 14.07 30.34
N LYS A 28 18.05 13.76 30.43
CA LYS A 28 18.92 13.42 29.30
C LYS A 28 18.18 12.48 28.34
N THR A 29 17.65 13.03 27.26
CA THR A 29 17.04 12.25 26.19
C THR A 29 18.18 11.56 25.48
N ARG A 30 18.29 10.24 25.69
CA ARG A 30 19.15 9.38 24.87
C ARG A 30 18.77 9.64 23.41
N SER A 31 19.73 10.03 22.57
CA SER A 31 19.56 10.16 21.13
C SER A 31 19.03 8.84 20.57
N ALA A 32 17.69 8.72 20.49
CA ALA A 32 17.07 7.79 19.58
C ALA A 32 17.50 8.25 18.19
N SER A 33 18.18 7.40 17.42
CA SER A 33 18.48 7.70 16.03
C SER A 33 17.15 8.05 15.38
N VAL A 34 17.03 9.31 15.00
CA VAL A 34 15.83 9.89 14.42
C VAL A 34 15.51 9.07 13.17
N TYR A 35 14.46 8.27 13.23
CA TYR A 35 13.82 7.78 12.02
C TYR A 35 13.40 9.03 11.26
N SER A 36 14.18 9.41 10.24
CA SER A 36 13.81 10.49 9.35
C SER A 36 12.50 10.07 8.68
N PRO A 37 11.39 10.81 8.86
CA PRO A 37 10.13 10.43 8.24
C PRO A 37 10.34 10.41 6.72
N GLN A 38 10.07 9.27 6.07
CA GLN A 38 10.12 9.18 4.62
C GLN A 38 9.15 10.20 4.02
N ALA A 39 9.59 10.92 3.00
CA ALA A 39 8.72 11.87 2.31
C ALA A 39 7.50 11.12 1.77
N LYS A 40 6.30 11.63 2.09
CA LYS A 40 5.02 11.07 1.69
C LYS A 40 4.44 11.88 0.52
N ILE A 41 4.20 11.24 -0.61
CA ILE A 41 3.59 11.85 -1.80
C ILE A 41 2.19 11.28 -1.98
N ASN A 42 1.18 12.14 -2.03
CA ASN A 42 -0.21 11.72 -2.26
C ASN A 42 -0.70 12.35 -3.56
N THR A 43 -1.25 11.53 -4.45
CA THR A 43 -1.82 11.96 -5.73
C THR A 43 -3.27 11.50 -5.82
N THR A 44 -4.16 12.42 -6.17
CA THR A 44 -5.60 12.12 -6.36
C THR A 44 -6.04 12.53 -7.76
N ILE A 45 -6.73 11.64 -8.47
CA ILE A 45 -7.33 11.89 -9.78
C ILE A 45 -8.84 11.91 -9.62
N ASN A 46 -9.45 13.08 -9.80
CA ASN A 46 -10.90 13.32 -9.67
C ASN A 46 -11.55 13.81 -10.97
N SER A 47 -10.85 13.64 -12.09
CA SER A 47 -11.30 13.97 -13.44
C SER A 47 -10.68 13.00 -14.45
N LEU A 48 -10.92 13.23 -15.73
CA LEU A 48 -10.23 12.50 -16.79
C LEU A 48 -8.74 12.87 -16.81
N HIS A 49 -7.87 11.87 -16.65
CA HIS A 49 -6.43 11.99 -16.79
C HIS A 49 -5.93 10.96 -17.80
N ASN A 50 -5.48 11.40 -18.98
CA ASN A 50 -5.15 10.49 -20.09
C ASN A 50 -3.67 10.11 -20.17
N GLN A 51 -2.83 10.58 -19.26
CA GLN A 51 -1.39 10.31 -19.26
C GLN A 51 -1.03 9.20 -18.27
N GLN A 52 0.13 8.58 -18.49
CA GLN A 52 0.67 7.58 -17.56
C GLN A 52 1.05 8.27 -16.25
N VAL A 53 0.58 7.73 -15.13
CA VAL A 53 1.07 8.08 -13.79
C VAL A 53 2.31 7.23 -13.49
N THR A 54 3.45 7.90 -13.33
CA THR A 54 4.71 7.26 -12.94
C THR A 54 5.03 7.54 -11.48
N ILE A 55 5.32 6.49 -10.72
CA ILE A 55 5.73 6.57 -9.32
C ILE A 55 7.10 5.91 -9.18
N THR A 56 8.14 6.69 -8.92
CA THR A 56 9.51 6.19 -8.81
C THR A 56 9.93 6.06 -7.35
N GLY A 57 10.35 4.86 -6.95
CA GLY A 57 10.92 4.57 -5.66
C GLY A 57 12.27 5.24 -5.49
N ASN A 58 12.34 6.18 -4.55
CA ASN A 58 13.58 6.81 -4.09
C ASN A 58 13.54 7.00 -2.57
N GLY A 59 13.14 5.97 -1.84
CA GLY A 59 12.96 6.02 -0.38
C GLY A 59 11.73 6.80 0.07
N THR A 60 10.78 7.05 -0.83
CA THR A 60 9.52 7.76 -0.56
C THR A 60 8.36 6.80 -0.38
N SER A 61 7.37 7.25 0.40
CA SER A 61 6.08 6.58 0.55
C SER A 61 5.04 7.27 -0.32
N ASN A 62 4.41 6.54 -1.24
CA ASN A 62 3.53 7.12 -2.25
C ASN A 62 2.10 6.59 -2.07
N SER A 63 1.10 7.43 -2.30
CA SER A 63 -0.30 7.02 -2.39
C SER A 63 -0.93 7.58 -3.66
N LEU A 64 -1.68 6.75 -4.37
CA LEU A 64 -2.44 7.13 -5.55
C LEU A 64 -3.92 6.76 -5.35
N THR A 65 -4.80 7.75 -5.52
CA THR A 65 -6.25 7.55 -5.42
C THR A 65 -6.93 7.99 -6.71
N ILE A 66 -7.66 7.08 -7.34
CA ILE A 66 -8.63 7.40 -8.40
C ILE A 66 -9.96 7.57 -7.70
N GLY A 67 -10.38 8.82 -7.51
CA GLY A 67 -11.60 9.16 -6.78
C GLY A 67 -12.87 8.76 -7.53
N SER A 68 -14.02 8.95 -6.90
CA SER A 68 -15.33 8.53 -7.43
C SER A 68 -15.72 9.25 -8.73
N SER A 69 -15.13 10.39 -9.05
CA SER A 69 -15.28 11.10 -10.33
C SER A 69 -14.08 10.94 -11.27
N GLY A 70 -13.05 10.19 -10.85
CA GLY A 70 -11.82 10.00 -11.59
C GLY A 70 -11.95 9.03 -12.76
N THR A 71 -11.26 9.30 -13.85
CA THR A 71 -11.01 8.30 -14.89
C THR A 71 -9.57 8.42 -15.34
N LEU A 72 -8.81 7.34 -15.20
CA LEU A 72 -7.42 7.29 -15.59
C LEU A 72 -7.28 6.52 -16.91
N GLY A 73 -6.76 7.17 -17.95
CA GLY A 73 -6.59 6.62 -19.28
C GLY A 73 -7.88 6.60 -20.11
N SER A 74 -7.72 6.26 -21.38
CA SER A 74 -8.80 6.13 -22.35
C SER A 74 -9.09 4.66 -22.68
N ILE A 75 -10.34 4.37 -23.06
CA ILE A 75 -10.77 3.04 -23.50
C ILE A 75 -9.84 2.55 -24.62
N GLY A 76 -9.45 1.27 -24.57
CA GLY A 76 -8.56 0.66 -25.56
C GLY A 76 -7.07 0.90 -25.30
N ASN A 77 -6.69 1.59 -24.23
CA ASN A 77 -5.29 1.68 -23.83
C ASN A 77 -4.71 0.31 -23.50
N THR A 78 -3.71 -0.13 -24.27
CA THR A 78 -3.03 -1.43 -24.10
C THR A 78 -1.72 -1.33 -23.32
N GLY A 79 -1.26 -0.11 -23.03
CA GLY A 79 -0.04 0.20 -22.30
C GLY A 79 -0.26 0.31 -20.79
N LYS A 80 0.83 0.49 -20.03
CA LYS A 80 0.76 0.80 -18.60
C LYS A 80 0.26 2.24 -18.44
N ILE A 81 -0.86 2.43 -17.74
CA ILE A 81 -1.36 3.76 -17.35
C ILE A 81 -0.93 4.13 -15.93
N ILE A 82 -0.65 3.13 -15.10
CA ILE A 82 0.07 3.30 -13.83
C ILE A 82 1.36 2.51 -13.92
N TYR A 83 2.49 3.17 -13.66
CA TYR A 83 3.79 2.55 -13.58
C TYR A 83 4.50 2.96 -12.29
N ALA A 84 4.40 2.09 -11.28
CA ALA A 84 5.07 2.26 -10.00
C ALA A 84 6.31 1.35 -9.99
N HIS A 85 7.51 1.93 -9.89
CA HIS A 85 8.74 1.16 -10.03
C HIS A 85 9.88 1.64 -9.15
N ALA A 86 10.84 0.75 -8.91
CA ALA A 86 12.12 1.06 -8.29
C ALA A 86 13.27 0.42 -9.07
N ASN A 87 14.47 0.95 -8.93
CA ASN A 87 15.69 0.47 -9.60
C ASN A 87 16.88 0.46 -8.64
N GLY A 88 17.92 -0.31 -8.99
CA GLY A 88 19.11 -0.46 -8.15
C GLY A 88 18.75 -0.99 -6.76
N SER A 89 19.28 -0.35 -5.73
CA SER A 89 18.99 -0.66 -4.33
C SER A 89 17.85 0.17 -3.73
N ASN A 90 17.10 0.93 -4.56
CA ASN A 90 16.07 1.83 -4.05
C ASN A 90 14.86 1.07 -3.49
N THR A 91 14.20 1.72 -2.53
CA THR A 91 12.93 1.25 -1.99
C THR A 91 11.77 2.09 -2.54
N LEU A 92 10.73 1.41 -3.00
CA LEU A 92 9.41 1.98 -3.24
C LEU A 92 8.46 1.45 -2.18
N THR A 93 7.81 2.35 -1.43
CA THR A 93 6.64 2.01 -0.64
C THR A 93 5.42 2.66 -1.28
N LEU A 94 4.50 1.84 -1.78
CA LEU A 94 3.17 2.25 -2.19
C LEU A 94 2.24 2.03 -1.00
N ALA A 95 2.04 3.09 -0.21
CA ALA A 95 1.19 3.03 0.96
C ALA A 95 -0.26 2.72 0.59
N ASN A 96 -0.79 3.35 -0.47
CA ASN A 96 -2.11 3.03 -0.99
C ASN A 96 -2.13 3.18 -2.51
N LEU A 97 -2.76 2.23 -3.20
CA LEU A 97 -3.30 2.42 -4.53
C LEU A 97 -4.78 2.09 -4.46
N THR A 98 -5.61 3.13 -4.50
CA THR A 98 -7.06 3.02 -4.36
C THR A 98 -7.74 3.38 -5.67
N ASN A 99 -8.53 2.47 -6.23
CA ASN A 99 -9.40 2.72 -7.36
C ASN A 99 -10.87 2.69 -6.95
N ASN A 100 -11.52 3.86 -6.96
CA ASN A 100 -12.94 4.00 -6.68
C ASN A 100 -13.79 4.21 -7.94
N ARG A 101 -13.18 4.22 -9.14
CA ARG A 101 -13.92 4.51 -10.38
C ARG A 101 -13.44 3.76 -11.60
N THR A 102 -12.59 4.35 -12.45
CA THR A 102 -12.20 3.72 -13.72
C THR A 102 -10.73 3.93 -14.03
N ILE A 103 -10.04 2.83 -14.32
CA ILE A 103 -8.69 2.79 -14.87
C ILE A 103 -8.75 2.07 -16.22
N ASN A 104 -8.33 2.74 -17.28
CA ASN A 104 -8.21 2.20 -18.63
C ASN A 104 -6.73 2.08 -19.01
N GLY A 105 -6.23 0.85 -19.00
CA GLY A 105 -4.83 0.53 -19.20
C GLY A 105 -4.28 -0.37 -18.10
N LYS A 106 -3.08 -0.88 -18.35
CA LYS A 106 -2.39 -1.81 -17.45
C LYS A 106 -1.84 -1.09 -16.21
N ILE A 107 -1.71 -1.82 -15.12
CA ILE A 107 -1.03 -1.37 -13.90
C ILE A 107 0.24 -2.21 -13.77
N GLY A 108 1.40 -1.55 -13.71
CA GLY A 108 2.68 -2.20 -13.44
C GLY A 108 3.26 -1.73 -12.11
N ILE A 109 3.48 -2.66 -11.19
CA ILE A 109 4.19 -2.45 -9.93
C ILE A 109 5.40 -3.38 -9.91
N GLU A 110 6.55 -2.88 -10.37
CA GLU A 110 7.65 -3.75 -10.76
C GLU A 110 9.01 -3.08 -10.67
N ASN A 111 10.09 -3.86 -10.75
CA ASN A 111 11.42 -3.28 -10.87
C ASN A 111 11.66 -2.68 -12.25
N ASN A 112 12.61 -1.74 -12.31
CA ASN A 112 13.17 -1.25 -13.55
C ASN A 112 14.68 -1.56 -13.60
N GLY A 113 15.11 -2.31 -14.61
CA GLY A 113 16.51 -2.71 -14.77
C GLY A 113 17.03 -3.61 -13.64
N ASN A 114 18.32 -3.47 -13.35
CA ASN A 114 18.97 -4.20 -12.26
C ASN A 114 18.41 -3.74 -10.91
N PHE A 115 18.02 -4.69 -10.07
CA PHE A 115 17.26 -4.42 -8.87
C PHE A 115 17.60 -5.37 -7.73
N THR A 116 18.00 -4.77 -6.61
CA THR A 116 18.33 -5.43 -5.34
C THR A 116 17.56 -4.82 -4.16
N GLY A 117 16.79 -3.76 -4.40
CA GLY A 117 15.99 -3.07 -3.39
C GLY A 117 14.66 -3.76 -3.08
N THR A 118 13.71 -2.98 -2.58
CA THR A 118 12.40 -3.47 -2.13
C THR A 118 11.26 -2.67 -2.75
N ILE A 119 10.24 -3.36 -3.26
CA ILE A 119 8.95 -2.77 -3.59
C ILE A 119 7.93 -3.30 -2.57
N ALA A 120 7.31 -2.41 -1.82
CA ALA A 120 6.27 -2.73 -0.86
C ALA A 120 4.95 -2.10 -1.29
N VAL A 121 3.89 -2.90 -1.36
CA VAL A 121 2.51 -2.46 -1.55
C VAL A 121 1.76 -2.75 -0.26
N ASN A 122 1.44 -1.70 0.50
CA ASN A 122 0.71 -1.88 1.75
C ASN A 122 -0.76 -2.19 1.44
N THR A 123 -1.42 -1.31 0.69
CA THR A 123 -2.81 -1.52 0.28
C THR A 123 -2.97 -1.28 -1.21
N PHE A 124 -3.42 -2.29 -1.93
CA PHE A 124 -4.07 -2.14 -3.22
C PHE A 124 -5.57 -2.40 -3.02
N GLU A 125 -6.41 -1.40 -3.29
CA GLU A 125 -7.86 -1.51 -3.15
C GLU A 125 -8.53 -1.16 -4.48
N ASN A 126 -9.36 -2.06 -4.98
CA ASN A 126 -10.20 -1.82 -6.13
C ASN A 126 -11.68 -2.02 -5.79
N THR A 127 -12.43 -0.92 -5.76
CA THR A 127 -13.90 -0.92 -5.72
C THR A 127 -14.51 -0.50 -7.07
N GLY A 128 -13.69 0.07 -7.96
CA GLY A 128 -14.08 0.47 -9.31
C GLY A 128 -13.81 -0.57 -10.40
N GLN A 129 -13.66 -0.09 -11.63
CA GLN A 129 -13.35 -0.88 -12.82
C GLN A 129 -11.91 -0.66 -13.27
N ILE A 130 -11.23 -1.75 -13.62
CA ILE A 130 -9.90 -1.75 -14.23
C ILE A 130 -10.00 -2.48 -15.56
N ASN A 131 -9.73 -1.78 -16.66
CA ASN A 131 -9.71 -2.30 -18.01
C ASN A 131 -8.24 -2.50 -18.45
N GLY A 132 -7.61 -3.51 -17.86
CA GLY A 132 -6.25 -3.91 -18.17
C GLY A 132 -5.64 -4.80 -17.09
N GLN A 133 -4.63 -5.58 -17.47
CA GLN A 133 -3.85 -6.40 -16.55
C GLN A 133 -3.21 -5.59 -15.43
N ILE A 134 -3.24 -6.15 -14.22
CA ILE A 134 -2.44 -5.75 -13.07
C ILE A 134 -1.24 -6.70 -12.99
N TYR A 135 -0.04 -6.17 -13.15
CA TYR A 135 1.20 -6.89 -12.93
C TYR A 135 1.90 -6.36 -11.68
N MET A 136 2.21 -7.27 -10.75
CA MET A 136 3.08 -6.96 -9.61
C MET A 136 4.19 -8.00 -9.56
N GLY A 137 5.44 -7.59 -9.73
CA GLY A 137 6.50 -8.58 -9.75
C GLY A 137 7.91 -8.03 -9.91
N ILE A 138 8.86 -8.83 -9.46
CA ILE A 138 10.28 -8.65 -9.79
C ILE A 138 10.60 -9.54 -10.99
N TRP A 139 10.98 -8.93 -12.11
CA TRP A 139 11.35 -9.60 -13.35
C TRP A 139 12.85 -9.51 -13.63
N GLY A 140 13.35 -10.36 -14.53
CA GLY A 140 14.78 -10.52 -14.79
C GLY A 140 15.49 -11.32 -13.70
N ASN A 141 16.80 -11.47 -13.85
CA ASN A 141 17.67 -12.17 -12.88
C ASN A 141 18.03 -11.23 -11.71
N ASN A 142 17.00 -10.67 -11.07
CA ASN A 142 17.13 -9.70 -9.99
C ASN A 142 16.95 -10.36 -8.62
N SER A 143 17.58 -9.78 -7.59
CA SER A 143 17.54 -10.28 -6.22
C SER A 143 16.74 -9.38 -5.26
N GLY A 144 16.06 -8.36 -5.80
CA GLY A 144 15.18 -7.50 -5.02
C GLY A 144 13.93 -8.22 -4.52
N THR A 145 13.21 -7.56 -3.63
CA THR A 145 12.04 -8.11 -2.94
C THR A 145 10.76 -7.39 -3.36
N LEU A 146 9.68 -8.15 -3.53
CA LEU A 146 8.31 -7.63 -3.60
C LEU A 146 7.58 -8.07 -2.34
N ASN A 147 6.95 -7.13 -1.65
CA ASN A 147 6.05 -7.39 -0.53
C ASN A 147 4.68 -6.81 -0.85
N ILE A 148 3.63 -7.60 -0.74
CA ILE A 148 2.24 -7.15 -0.85
C ILE A 148 1.55 -7.52 0.46
N ASP A 149 1.12 -6.52 1.22
CA ASP A 149 0.45 -6.72 2.50
C ASP A 149 -1.06 -6.96 2.27
N LYS A 150 -1.72 -6.05 1.55
CA LYS A 150 -3.16 -6.16 1.25
C LYS A 150 -3.47 -5.92 -0.22
N PHE A 151 -4.24 -6.84 -0.79
CA PHE A 151 -4.88 -6.69 -2.09
C PHE A 151 -6.37 -6.99 -1.95
N ASP A 152 -7.18 -5.94 -1.96
CA ASP A 152 -8.63 -6.02 -1.88
C ASP A 152 -9.27 -5.67 -3.23
N ASN A 153 -10.14 -6.55 -3.69
CA ASN A 153 -10.94 -6.30 -4.88
C ASN A 153 -12.41 -6.60 -4.61
N SER A 154 -13.23 -5.56 -4.59
CA SER A 154 -14.69 -5.66 -4.66
C SER A 154 -15.26 -5.12 -5.98
N GLY A 155 -14.40 -4.54 -6.82
CA GLY A 155 -14.72 -4.03 -8.14
C GLY A 155 -14.48 -5.05 -9.26
N THR A 156 -14.39 -4.56 -10.50
CA THR A 156 -14.19 -5.38 -11.71
C THR A 156 -12.80 -5.20 -12.29
N ILE A 157 -12.16 -6.31 -12.70
CA ILE A 157 -10.91 -6.31 -13.45
C ILE A 157 -11.14 -7.06 -14.76
N ILE A 158 -10.91 -6.40 -15.90
CA ILE A 158 -11.14 -6.93 -17.24
C ILE A 158 -9.83 -6.91 -18.01
N ASP A 159 -9.34 -8.08 -18.41
CA ASP A 159 -8.22 -8.28 -19.31
C ASP A 159 -8.43 -9.58 -20.10
N ASN A 160 -8.01 -9.61 -21.36
CA ASN A 160 -8.23 -10.77 -22.24
C ASN A 160 -7.25 -11.93 -22.00
N ASN A 161 -6.25 -11.76 -21.13
CA ASN A 161 -5.23 -12.78 -20.85
C ASN A 161 -5.11 -13.07 -19.34
N LYS A 162 -4.73 -12.08 -18.53
CA LYS A 162 -4.65 -12.23 -17.08
C LYS A 162 -5.10 -10.94 -16.40
N GLY A 163 -6.12 -11.03 -15.56
CA GLY A 163 -6.59 -9.90 -14.74
C GLY A 163 -5.51 -9.44 -13.75
N VAL A 164 -4.99 -10.36 -12.93
CA VAL A 164 -3.89 -10.10 -11.99
C VAL A 164 -2.77 -11.12 -12.21
N PHE A 165 -1.53 -10.65 -12.32
CA PHE A 165 -0.34 -11.50 -12.42
C PHE A 165 0.70 -11.09 -11.38
N LEU A 166 0.89 -11.97 -10.39
CA LEU A 166 1.88 -11.81 -9.33
C LEU A 166 3.12 -12.66 -9.66
N LYS A 167 4.31 -12.06 -9.59
CA LYS A 167 5.57 -12.75 -9.83
C LYS A 167 6.58 -12.46 -8.73
N GLU A 168 6.77 -13.44 -7.86
CA GLU A 168 7.90 -13.48 -6.93
C GLU A 168 8.96 -14.45 -7.44
N ARG A 169 10.23 -14.12 -7.20
CA ARG A 169 11.29 -15.13 -7.25
C ARG A 169 11.27 -15.84 -5.90
N ILE A 170 10.75 -17.07 -5.88
CA ILE A 170 10.90 -17.96 -4.71
C ILE A 170 12.40 -18.27 -4.59
N PRO A 171 13.11 -17.82 -3.52
CA PRO A 171 14.47 -18.27 -3.29
C PRO A 171 14.39 -19.78 -3.07
N THR A 172 15.28 -20.53 -3.71
CA THR A 172 15.33 -22.01 -3.72
C THR A 172 15.49 -22.66 -2.31
N TYR A 173 15.42 -21.88 -1.23
CA TYR A 173 15.68 -22.28 0.17
C TYR A 173 14.69 -21.69 1.21
N LYS A 174 13.48 -21.27 0.84
CA LYS A 174 12.42 -20.94 1.82
C LYS A 174 11.26 -21.92 1.71
N PRO A 175 10.62 -22.33 2.83
CA PRO A 175 9.47 -23.22 2.78
C PRO A 175 8.36 -22.53 1.96
N LEU A 176 7.66 -23.32 1.13
CA LEU A 176 6.54 -22.88 0.31
C LEU A 176 5.56 -22.07 1.19
N ILE A 177 5.52 -20.75 0.98
CA ILE A 177 4.34 -19.97 1.36
C ILE A 177 3.40 -20.08 0.18
N THR A 178 2.48 -21.04 0.25
CA THR A 178 1.34 -21.12 -0.65
C THR A 178 0.50 -19.86 -0.45
N VAL A 179 0.59 -18.92 -1.38
CA VAL A 179 -0.36 -17.79 -1.44
C VAL A 179 -1.71 -18.37 -1.89
N VAL A 180 -2.59 -18.64 -0.94
CA VAL A 180 -3.97 -19.06 -1.21
C VAL A 180 -4.74 -17.80 -1.65
N LEU A 181 -4.95 -17.67 -2.96
CA LEU A 181 -5.86 -16.68 -3.51
C LEU A 181 -7.30 -17.15 -3.24
N LEU A 182 -7.93 -16.67 -2.17
CA LEU A 182 -9.39 -16.78 -2.04
C LEU A 182 -10.05 -15.83 -3.05
N VAL A 183 -10.32 -16.32 -4.27
CA VAL A 183 -11.25 -15.64 -5.17
C VAL A 183 -12.65 -15.93 -4.66
N GLN A 184 -13.22 -15.00 -3.87
CA GLN A 184 -14.62 -15.09 -3.51
C GLN A 184 -15.47 -14.55 -4.67
N ILE A 185 -15.89 -15.46 -5.55
CA ILE A 185 -16.89 -15.15 -6.59
C ILE A 185 -18.23 -15.00 -5.87
N ARG A 186 -18.75 -13.77 -5.78
CA ARG A 186 -20.18 -13.56 -5.49
C ARG A 186 -20.92 -13.57 -6.82
N VAL A 187 -21.75 -14.59 -7.01
CA VAL A 187 -22.71 -14.71 -8.13
C VAL A 187 -23.94 -13.90 -7.83
#